data_AF-A0A7Y2A692-F1
#
_entry.id   AF-A0A7Y2A692-F1
#
_cell.length_a   1.000
_cell.length_b   1.000
_cell.length_c   1.000
_cell.angle_alpha   90.00
_cell.angle_beta   90.00
_cell.angle_gamma   90.00
#
_symmetry.space_group_name_H-M   'P 1'
#
loop_
_entity.id
_entity.type
_entity.pdbx_description
1 polymer ?
#
loop_
_entity_poly.entity_id
_entity_poly.type
_entity_poly.pdbx_seq_one_letter_code
_entity_poly.pdbx_strand_id
1 'polypeptide(L)'
;MHDPDRIRAAFDDQCFACGRENHLGLGIDGFTVDGDRVTARFAPQPLHRGLQSRLHGGLSATALDEILVWAAILLEGVLCVTGTLD
;
A
#
# COMPACT_ATOMS: atom_id res chain seq x y z
N MET A 1 9.42 -16.70 -1.55
CA MET A 1 9.42 -15.24 -1.65
C MET A 1 8.73 -14.87 -2.95
N HIS A 2 7.55 -14.30 -2.87
CA HIS A 2 6.74 -14.00 -4.06
C HIS A 2 7.23 -12.71 -4.72
N ASP A 3 7.22 -12.68 -6.05
CA ASP A 3 7.59 -11.53 -6.86
C ASP A 3 6.47 -10.48 -6.82
N PRO A 4 6.72 -9.25 -6.32
CA PRO A 4 5.71 -8.21 -6.21
C PRO A 4 5.02 -7.86 -7.52
N ASP A 5 5.74 -7.86 -8.65
CA ASP A 5 5.16 -7.50 -9.95
C ASP A 5 4.22 -8.59 -10.46
N ARG A 6 4.48 -9.87 -10.14
CA ARG A 6 3.55 -10.97 -10.46
C ARG A 6 2.28 -10.95 -9.62
N ILE A 7 2.39 -10.60 -8.34
CA ILE A 7 1.23 -10.40 -7.48
C ILE A 7 0.39 -9.25 -8.01
N ARG A 8 1.04 -8.14 -8.33
CA ARG A 8 0.38 -6.93 -8.85
C ARG A 8 -0.43 -7.18 -10.10
N ALA A 9 0.09 -7.97 -11.04
CA ALA A 9 -0.63 -8.34 -12.26
C ALA A 9 -1.95 -9.12 -12.00
N ALA A 10 -2.14 -9.65 -10.79
CA ALA A 10 -3.38 -10.29 -10.37
C ALA A 10 -4.32 -9.35 -9.57
N PHE A 11 -3.87 -8.14 -9.23
CA PHE A 11 -4.64 -7.12 -8.52
C PHE A 11 -5.26 -6.09 -9.47
N ASP A 12 -6.24 -5.35 -8.97
CA ASP A 12 -6.86 -4.24 -9.70
C ASP A 12 -5.89 -3.06 -9.79
N ASP A 13 -5.44 -2.73 -11.00
CA ASP A 13 -4.60 -1.56 -11.28
C ASP A 13 -5.31 -0.21 -11.02
N GLN A 14 -6.61 -0.24 -10.72
CA GLN A 14 -7.39 0.91 -10.26
C GLN A 14 -7.49 1.01 -8.72
N CYS A 15 -6.82 0.14 -7.95
CA CYS A 15 -6.78 0.22 -6.50
C CYS A 15 -6.40 1.63 -6.02
N PHE A 16 -7.15 2.17 -5.05
CA PHE A 16 -6.92 3.52 -4.55
C PHE A 16 -5.54 3.69 -3.89
N ALA A 17 -5.03 2.66 -3.20
CA ALA A 17 -3.77 2.78 -2.48
C ALA A 17 -2.56 2.45 -3.37
N CYS A 18 -2.55 1.29 -4.03
CA CYS A 18 -1.40 0.82 -4.80
C CYS A 18 -1.56 0.83 -6.32
N GLY A 19 -2.76 1.06 -6.86
CA GLY A 19 -3.02 0.97 -8.31
C GLY A 19 -2.18 1.96 -9.11
N ARG A 20 -1.48 1.49 -10.15
CA ARG A 20 -0.60 2.33 -10.98
C ARG A 20 -1.38 3.18 -11.99
N GLU A 21 -2.61 2.80 -12.31
CA GLU A 21 -3.46 3.50 -13.28
C GLU A 21 -4.51 4.42 -12.60
N ASN A 22 -4.65 4.35 -11.29
CA ASN A 22 -5.52 5.26 -10.54
C ASN A 22 -4.83 6.60 -10.28
N HIS A 23 -5.03 7.56 -11.18
CA HIS A 23 -4.50 8.93 -11.06
C HIS A 23 -5.04 9.73 -9.87
N LEU A 24 -6.08 9.26 -9.18
CA LEU A 24 -6.61 9.85 -7.94
C LEU A 24 -6.16 9.09 -6.69
N GLY A 25 -5.44 7.98 -6.86
CA GLY A 25 -4.94 7.12 -5.78
C GLY A 25 -3.63 7.60 -5.16
N LEU A 26 -3.17 6.88 -4.14
CA LEU A 26 -1.91 7.16 -3.44
C LEU A 26 -0.67 6.71 -4.20
N GLY A 27 -0.83 5.78 -5.17
CA GLY A 27 0.26 5.29 -6.02
C GLY A 27 1.39 4.64 -5.23
N ILE A 28 1.06 3.89 -4.16
CA ILE A 28 2.04 3.18 -3.35
C ILE A 28 2.68 2.09 -4.19
N ASP A 29 4.02 2.15 -4.33
CA ASP A 29 4.81 1.25 -5.16
C ASP A 29 6.22 1.03 -4.60
N GLY A 30 7.09 0.34 -5.33
CA GLY A 30 8.45 0.05 -4.92
C GLY A 30 8.51 -0.97 -3.79
N PHE A 31 7.63 -1.97 -3.85
CA PHE A 31 7.57 -3.05 -2.89
C PHE A 31 8.85 -3.88 -2.91
N THR A 32 9.45 -4.06 -1.74
CA THR A 32 10.67 -4.86 -1.56
C THR A 32 10.52 -5.75 -0.33
N VAL A 33 11.18 -6.91 -0.37
CA VAL A 33 11.20 -7.89 0.72
C VAL A 33 12.63 -8.08 1.19
N ASP A 34 12.87 -7.91 2.49
CA ASP A 34 14.14 -8.18 3.15
C ASP A 34 13.88 -9.00 4.43
N GLY A 35 14.17 -10.29 4.38
CA GLY A 35 13.83 -11.23 5.45
C GLY A 35 12.32 -11.27 5.73
N ASP A 36 11.92 -10.82 6.91
CA ASP A 36 10.55 -10.74 7.40
C ASP A 36 9.93 -9.34 7.23
N ARG A 37 10.61 -8.43 6.53
CA ARG A 37 10.19 -7.05 6.35
C ARG A 37 9.76 -6.80 4.92
N VAL A 38 8.57 -6.23 4.75
CA VAL A 38 8.10 -5.65 3.49
C VAL A 38 8.14 -4.14 3.60
N THR A 39 8.68 -3.47 2.56
CA THR A 39 8.67 -2.00 2.49
C THR A 39 8.13 -1.53 1.14
N ALA A 40 7.51 -0.36 1.13
CA ALA A 40 7.04 0.34 -0.06
C ALA A 40 7.27 1.85 0.09
N ARG A 41 7.06 2.60 -0.99
CA ARG A 41 7.20 4.06 -1.02
C ARG A 41 5.87 4.72 -1.27
N PHE A 42 5.58 5.71 -0.44
CA PHE A 42 4.51 6.67 -0.62
C PHE A 42 5.10 8.07 -0.55
N ALA A 43 4.80 8.92 -1.54
CA ALA A 43 5.24 10.31 -1.59
C ALA A 43 4.02 11.24 -1.40
N PRO A 44 3.77 11.74 -0.18
CA PRO A 44 2.68 12.67 0.07
C PRO A 44 2.75 13.93 -0.80
N GLN A 45 1.62 14.32 -1.37
CA GLN A 45 1.48 15.54 -2.15
C GLN A 45 0.76 16.63 -1.36
N PRO A 46 0.83 17.91 -1.77
CA PRO A 46 0.05 18.99 -1.17
C PRO A 46 -1.46 18.73 -1.09
N LEU A 47 -2.03 17.93 -1.98
CA LEU A 47 -3.45 17.56 -1.93
C LEU A 47 -3.79 16.54 -0.83
N HIS A 48 -2.79 15.84 -0.27
CA HIS A 48 -2.94 14.86 0.82
C HIS A 48 -2.94 15.51 2.22
N ARG A 49 -3.06 16.83 2.31
CA ARG A 49 -2.94 17.57 3.58
C ARG A 49 -4.16 17.37 4.48
N GLY A 50 -3.89 17.08 5.76
CA GLY A 50 -4.80 17.24 6.89
C GLY A 50 -4.43 18.48 7.72
N LEU A 51 -4.44 18.32 9.05
CA LEU A 51 -4.23 19.43 10.00
C LEU A 51 -2.84 20.08 9.85
N GLN A 52 -2.82 21.41 9.75
CA GLN A 52 -1.59 22.22 9.73
C GLN A 52 -0.56 21.73 8.69
N SER A 53 -1.01 21.41 7.48
CA SER A 53 -0.16 20.93 6.37
C SER A 53 0.56 19.61 6.61
N ARG A 54 0.15 18.83 7.62
CA ARG A 54 0.59 17.43 7.79
C ARG A 54 -0.17 16.51 6.84
N LEU A 55 0.34 15.30 6.62
CA LEU A 55 -0.42 14.24 5.93
C LEU A 55 -1.73 13.95 6.68
N HIS A 56 -2.83 13.83 5.94
CA HIS A 56 -4.13 13.47 6.52
C HIS A 56 -4.06 12.08 7.17
N GLY A 57 -4.49 11.96 8.43
CA GLY A 57 -4.36 10.72 9.20
C GLY A 57 -5.03 9.52 8.53
N GLY A 58 -6.18 9.73 7.87
CA GLY A 58 -6.84 8.69 7.07
C GLY A 58 -5.99 8.17 5.91
N LEU A 59 -5.18 9.02 5.26
CA LEU A 59 -4.29 8.57 4.17
C LEU A 59 -3.06 7.85 4.72
N SER A 60 -2.56 8.24 5.89
CA SER A 60 -1.55 7.46 6.61
C SER A 60 -2.09 6.08 6.96
N ALA A 61 -3.30 5.99 7.50
CA ALA A 61 -3.97 4.73 7.82
C ALA A 61 -4.17 3.88 6.57
N THR A 62 -4.61 4.46 5.44
CA THR A 62 -4.72 3.75 4.16
C THR A 62 -3.36 3.21 3.67
N ALA A 63 -2.27 3.97 3.82
CA ALA A 63 -0.95 3.47 3.44
C ALA A 63 -0.47 2.32 4.33
N LEU A 64 -0.80 2.37 5.63
CA LEU A 64 -0.52 1.28 6.58
C LEU A 64 -1.39 0.05 6.30
N ASP A 65 -2.66 0.25 6.01
CA ASP A 65 -3.60 -0.81 5.62
C ASP A 65 -3.09 -1.57 4.38
N GLU A 66 -2.69 -0.82 3.35
CA GLU A 66 -2.18 -1.40 2.11
C GLU A 66 -0.89 -2.21 2.35
N ILE A 67 0.11 -1.68 3.08
CA ILE A 67 1.35 -2.43 3.29
C ILE A 67 1.12 -3.73 4.09
N LEU A 68 0.09 -3.80 4.93
CA LEU A 68 -0.26 -5.01 5.68
C LEU A 68 -0.80 -6.12 4.77
N VAL A 69 -1.66 -5.81 3.79
CA VAL A 69 -2.13 -6.83 2.83
C VAL A 69 -0.97 -7.33 1.97
N TRP A 70 -0.09 -6.42 1.53
CA TRP A 70 1.12 -6.81 0.79
C TRP A 70 2.07 -7.66 1.63
N ALA A 71 2.21 -7.39 2.93
CA ALA A 71 3.01 -8.22 3.82
C ALA A 71 2.44 -9.64 3.95
N ALA A 72 1.12 -9.77 4.14
CA ALA A 72 0.46 -11.08 4.20
C ALA A 72 0.65 -11.88 2.90
N ILE A 73 0.55 -11.22 1.74
CA ILE A 73 0.74 -11.89 0.46
C ILE A 73 2.22 -12.26 0.24
N LEU A 74 3.16 -11.33 0.46
CA LEU A 74 4.56 -11.52 0.11
C LEU A 74 5.32 -12.45 1.07
N LEU A 75 4.94 -12.45 2.35
CA LEU A 75 5.58 -13.26 3.39
C LEU A 75 4.85 -14.61 3.60
N GLU A 76 3.51 -14.59 3.66
CA GLU A 76 2.72 -15.76 4.04
C GLU A 76 1.99 -16.42 2.85
N GLY A 77 1.92 -15.76 1.69
CA GLY A 77 1.20 -16.29 0.52
C GLY A 77 -0.32 -16.32 0.70
N VAL A 78 -0.86 -15.48 1.59
CA VAL A 78 -2.30 -15.45 1.90
C VAL A 78 -2.90 -14.15 1.42
N LEU A 79 -4.05 -14.26 0.73
CA LEU A 79 -4.92 -13.12 0.45
C LEU A 79 -5.86 -12.92 1.65
N CYS A 80 -5.83 -11.72 2.22
CA CYS A 80 -6.67 -11.36 3.35
C CYS A 80 -7.33 -9.99 3.13
N VAL A 81 -8.28 -9.68 3.99
CA VAL A 81 -8.90 -8.35 4.12
C VAL A 81 -8.76 -7.88 5.56
N THR A 82 -8.76 -6.57 5.75
CA THR A 82 -8.56 -5.96 7.07
C THR A 82 -9.73 -6.28 8.00
N GLY A 83 -9.42 -6.97 9.11
CA GLY A 83 -10.38 -7.20 10.20
C GLY A 83 -10.43 -6.01 11.16
N THR A 84 -9.25 -5.51 11.54
CA THR A 84 -9.05 -4.38 12.47
C THR A 84 -7.77 -3.64 12.12
N LEU A 85 -7.75 -2.32 12.32
CA LEU A 85 -6.57 -1.46 12.24
C LEU A 85 -6.61 -0.50 13.45
N ASP A 86 -5.61 -0.58 14.32
CA ASP A 86 -5.43 0.24 15.53
C ASP A 86 -4.25 1.21 15.33
#